data_AF-A0A2T2SD79-F1
#
_entry.id   AF-A0A2T2SD79-F1
#
_cell.length_a   1.000
_cell.length_b   1.000
_cell.length_c   1.000
_cell.angle_alpha   90.00
_cell.angle_beta   90.00
_cell.angle_gamma   90.00
#
_symmetry.space_group_name_H-M   'P 1'
#
loop_
_entity.id
_entity.type
_entity.pdbx_description
1 polymer ?
#
loop_
_entity_poly.entity_id
_entity_poly.type
_entity_poly.pdbx_seq_one_letter_code
_entity_poly.pdbx_strand_id
1 'polypeptide(L)' 'MHRTSDALPDFFVLGVAKGGTTSLHYYLRQHPALFLPYVKELHFFDADDERFSSDLDRYLRYFSDAGSCLAG' A
#
# COMPACT_ATOMS: atom_id res chain seq x y z
N MET A 1 12.69 -17.45 1.94
CA MET A 1 11.77 -17.56 3.09
C MET A 1 10.60 -16.64 2.81
N HIS A 2 9.49 -17.15 2.26
CA HIS A 2 8.29 -16.33 2.04
C HIS A 2 7.41 -16.42 3.28
N ARG A 3 7.31 -15.32 4.03
CA ARG A 3 6.35 -15.20 5.14
C ARG A 3 5.00 -14.84 4.53
N THR A 4 4.27 -15.86 4.08
CA THR A 4 2.89 -15.74 3.59
C THR A 4 1.93 -15.69 4.78
N SER A 5 1.93 -14.58 5.51
CA SER A 5 0.87 -14.34 6.51
C SER A 5 0.59 -12.87 6.80
N ASP A 6 1.41 -11.95 6.33
CA ASP A 6 1.12 -10.50 6.33
C ASP A 6 1.74 -9.89 5.06
N ALA A 7 0.91 -9.53 4.08
CA ALA A 7 1.38 -8.93 2.83
C ALA A 7 1.87 -7.50 3.12
N LEU A 8 3.17 -7.36 3.37
CA LEU A 8 3.81 -6.05 3.46
C LEU A 8 3.82 -5.40 2.08
N PRO A 9 3.66 -4.07 1.98
CA PRO A 9 3.84 -3.37 0.72
C PRO A 9 5.29 -3.48 0.23
N ASP A 10 5.47 -3.78 -1.06
CA ASP A 10 6.79 -3.81 -1.71
C ASP A 10 7.35 -2.42 -2.03
N PHE A 11 6.49 -1.42 -2.21
CA PHE A 11 6.86 -0.06 -2.54
C PHE A 11 5.86 0.97 -1.98
N PHE A 12 6.29 2.23 -1.93
CA PHE A 12 5.49 3.36 -1.44
C PHE A 12 5.48 4.51 -2.45
N VAL A 13 4.33 5.17 -2.58
CA VAL A 13 4.19 6.44 -3.31
C VAL A 13 3.98 7.55 -2.29
N LEU A 14 5.04 8.27 -1.93
CA LEU A 14 5.04 9.20 -0.79
C LEU A 14 4.60 10.65 -1.10
N GLY A 15 4.29 10.99 -2.37
CA GLY A 15 4.00 12.38 -2.75
C GLY A 15 5.00 12.93 -3.77
N VAL A 16 5.03 14.25 -4.04
CA VAL A 16 4.49 15.36 -3.24
C VAL A 16 3.05 15.77 -3.61
N ALA A 17 2.40 16.56 -2.74
CA ALA A 17 1.13 17.21 -3.05
C ALA A 17 1.23 18.02 -4.36
N LYS A 18 0.25 17.85 -5.25
CA LYS A 18 0.24 18.41 -6.62
C LYS A 18 1.37 17.91 -7.55
N GLY A 19 2.11 16.87 -7.15
CA GLY A 19 3.12 16.20 -7.99
C GLY A 19 2.56 15.15 -8.95
N GLY A 20 1.24 15.05 -9.12
CA GLY A 20 0.62 14.10 -10.04
C GLY A 20 0.45 12.68 -9.50
N THR A 21 0.50 12.47 -8.17
CA THR A 21 0.33 11.14 -7.55
C THR A 21 -1.02 10.48 -7.87
N THR A 22 -2.08 11.27 -8.10
CA THR A 22 -3.38 10.74 -8.54
C THR A 22 -3.28 10.08 -9.92
N SER A 23 -2.62 10.73 -10.88
CA SER A 23 -2.43 10.17 -12.23
C SER A 23 -1.51 8.94 -12.18
N LEU A 24 -0.43 9.00 -11.40
CA LEU A 24 0.46 7.85 -11.18
C LEU A 24 -0.30 6.65 -10.60
N HIS A 25 -1.08 6.85 -9.54
CA HIS A 25 -1.90 5.80 -8.94
C HIS A 25 -2.91 5.21 -9.94
N TYR A 26 -3.52 6.05 -10.78
CA TYR A 26 -4.42 5.61 -11.84
C TYR A 26 -3.72 4.69 -12.87
N TYR A 27 -2.52 5.03 -13.31
CA TYR A 27 -1.76 4.21 -14.27
C TYR A 27 -1.24 2.91 -13.63
N LEU A 28 -0.70 2.96 -12.41
CA LEU A 28 -0.18 1.77 -11.72
C LEU A 28 -1.29 0.73 -11.49
N ARG A 29 -2.52 1.16 -11.19
CA ARG A 29 -3.68 0.26 -11.00
C ARG A 29 -4.07 -0.51 -12.26
N GLN A 30 -3.62 -0.10 -13.44
CA GLN A 30 -3.89 -0.82 -14.69
C GLN A 30 -2.87 -1.94 -14.95
N HIS A 31 -1.75 -1.95 -14.22
CA HIS A 31 -0.69 -2.92 -14.44
C HIS A 31 -1.08 -4.28 -13.82
N PRO A 32 -1.13 -5.38 -14.59
CA PRO A 32 -1.67 -6.66 -14.13
C PRO A 32 -0.84 -7.34 -13.03
N ALA A 33 0.44 -6.98 -12.91
CA ALA A 33 1.34 -7.53 -11.89
C ALA A 33 1.39 -6.68 -10.60
N LEU A 34 0.65 -5.57 -10.51
CA LEU A 34 0.66 -4.72 -9.32
C LEU A 34 -0.66 -4.83 -8.57
N PHE A 35 -0.56 -5.06 -7.27
CA PHE A 35 -1.65 -4.82 -6.34
C PHE A 35 -1.52 -3.39 -5.79
N LEU A 36 -2.61 -2.64 -5.82
CA LEU A 36 -2.73 -1.38 -5.08
C LEU A 36 -4.03 -1.41 -4.27
N PRO A 37 -4.01 -0.92 -3.02
CA PRO A 37 -5.22 -0.82 -2.22
C PRO A 37 -6.27 0.05 -2.91
N TYR A 38 -7.55 -0.23 -2.67
CA TYR A 38 -8.64 0.58 -3.24
C TYR A 38 -8.55 2.05 -2.82
N VAL A 39 -8.13 2.29 -1.58
CA VAL A 39 -7.93 3.61 -0.98
C VAL A 39 -6.54 4.13 -1.36
N LYS A 40 -6.49 5.27 -2.05
CA LYS A 40 -5.22 5.88 -2.54
C LYS A 40 -4.32 6.37 -1.41
N GLU A 41 -4.89 7.08 -0.43
CA GLU A 41 -4.14 7.68 0.67
C GLU A 41 -4.54 6.97 1.97
N LEU A 42 -3.63 6.13 2.49
CA LEU A 42 -3.91 5.34 3.70
C LEU A 42 -3.71 6.14 4.99
N HIS A 43 -3.01 7.28 4.92
CA HIS A 43 -2.75 8.17 6.06
C HIS A 43 -2.21 7.46 7.31
N PHE A 44 -1.57 6.29 7.16
CA PHE A 44 -1.00 5.52 8.27
C PHE A 44 0.30 6.16 8.79
N PHE A 45 1.07 6.78 7.89
CA PHE A 45 2.32 7.47 8.21
C PHE A 45 2.14 8.99 8.31
N ASP A 46 0.91 9.49 8.19
CA ASP A 46 0.58 10.90 8.31
C ASP A 46 0.16 11.20 9.75
N ALA A 47 0.93 12.06 10.44
CA ALA A 47 0.72 12.64 11.78
C ALA A 47 1.24 11.85 13.01
N ASP A 48 2.10 12.54 13.76
CA ASP A 48 2.32 12.72 15.22
C ASP A 48 1.82 11.72 16.29
N ASP A 49 1.23 10.58 15.95
CA ASP A 49 0.70 9.62 16.92
C ASP A 49 1.75 8.54 17.22
N GLU A 50 2.09 8.32 18.49
CA GLU A 50 3.03 7.27 18.96
C GLU A 50 2.50 5.83 18.72
N ARG A 51 1.48 5.66 17.88
CA ARG A 51 0.65 4.45 17.74
C ARG A 51 1.05 3.52 16.60
N PHE A 52 2.14 3.81 15.86
CA PHE A 52 2.59 3.01 14.71
C PHE A 52 2.64 1.50 15.00
N SER A 53 3.02 1.10 16.22
CA SER A 53 3.13 -0.31 16.61
C SER A 53 1.79 -0.98 16.91
N SER A 54 0.81 -0.22 17.43
CA SER A 54 -0.48 -0.76 17.86
C SER A 54 -1.46 -1.05 16.72
N ASP A 55 -1.11 -0.63 15.50
CA ASP A 55 -2.07 -0.51 14.40
C ASP A 55 -1.55 -1.05 13.06
N LEU A 56 -0.45 -1.80 13.10
CA LEU A 56 0.15 -2.43 11.92
C LEU A 56 -0.83 -3.41 11.26
N ASP A 57 -1.58 -4.21 12.04
CA ASP A 57 -2.56 -5.15 11.49
C ASP A 57 -3.68 -4.43 10.72
N ARG A 58 -4.08 -3.23 11.16
CA ARG A 58 -5.06 -2.41 10.43
C ARG A 58 -4.50 -1.94 9.10
N TYR A 59 -3.24 -1.54 9.08
CA TYR A 59 -2.54 -1.17 7.86
C TYR A 59 -2.40 -2.35 6.90
N LEU A 60 -2.01 -3.53 7.38
CA LEU A 60 -1.81 -4.73 6.58
C LEU A 60 -3.11 -5.28 5.98
N ARG A 61 -4.27 -5.03 6.61
CA ARG A 61 -5.58 -5.37 6.04
C ARG A 61 -5.86 -4.71 4.69
N TYR A 62 -5.22 -3.59 4.35
CA TYR A 62 -5.34 -3.00 3.02
C TYR A 62 -4.67 -3.84 1.92
N PHE A 63 -3.82 -4.80 2.29
CA PHE A 63 -3.01 -5.62 1.39
C PHE A 63 -3.34 -7.12 1.48
N SER A 64 -4.39 -7.52 2.20
CA SER A 64 -4.76 -8.93 2.37
C SER A 64 -4.96 -9.69 1.05
N ASP A 65 -5.41 -8.98 0.01
CA ASP A 65 -5.72 -9.54 -1.29
C ASP A 65 -4.52 -9.52 -2.27
N ALA A 66 -3.38 -8.95 -1.85
CA ALA A 66 -2.17 -8.84 -2.66
C ALA A 66 -1.59 -10.21 -3.06
N GLY A 67 -1.87 -11.26 -2.29
CA GLY A 67 -1.46 -12.64 -2.60
C GLY A 67 -2.05 -13.21 -3.90
N SER A 68 -3.00 -12.51 -4.53
CA SER A 68 -3.55 -12.85 -5.84
C SER A 68 -2.83 -12.20 -7.03
N CYS A 69 -2.02 -11.17 -6.80
CA CYS A 69 -1.21 -10.55 -7.83
C CYS A 69 0.10 -11.33 -7.99
N LEU A 70 0.38 -11.79 -9.21
CA LEU A 70 1.45 -12.73 -9.50
C LEU A 70 2.80 -12.23 -8.99
N ALA A 71 3.38 -12.99 -8.05
CA ALA A 71 4.82 -13.03 -7.86
C ALA A 71 5.44 -13.52 -9.19
N GLY A 72 6.06 -12.60 -9.92
CA GLY A 72 6.97 -12.95 -11.02
C GLY A 72 8.21 -13.62 -10.48
#